data_AF-A0A3B9RT02-F1
#
_entry.id   AF-A0A3B9RT02-F1
#
_cell.length_a   1.000
_cell.length_b   1.000
_cell.length_c   1.000
_cell.angle_alpha   90.00
_cell.angle_beta   90.00
_cell.angle_gamma   90.00
#
_symmetry.space_group_name_H-M   'P 1'
#
loop_
_entity.id
_entity.type
_entity.pdbx_description
1 polymer ?
#
loop_
_entity_poly.entity_id
_entity_poly.type
_entity_poly.pdbx_seq_one_letter_code
_entity_poly.pdbx_strand_id
1 'polypeptide(L)'
;MLYYYVVFSPIEALIASQLEPKMFGSYMARGSKKGSAERLMFAEITSGFGEYFDWDYAKRKCVSRPDGTLKHSLYLSIYRVIEHIPLDQYKDIYLVNKDGSTLRLSQEPYKKPTNWGGYGLYKEHCPVHPFIASSLEPKALADYIINDTEKKITVPAIIFNDVTRINFDEKEETGNIGSMFERDLEHVIECINEVKDKEDKITKTIDRSFDSKFTYQIIDTGFYIAKGKSILFYPMPSREVLKELNYDWGKSANIFS
;
A
#
# COMPACT_ATOMS: atom_id res chain seq x y z
N MET A 1 -24.87 7.92 4.26
CA MET A 1 -23.64 7.81 5.06
C MET A 1 -22.53 8.56 4.34
N LEU A 2 -21.55 9.12 5.06
CA LEU A 2 -20.39 9.78 4.48
C LEU A 2 -19.13 9.02 4.91
N TYR A 3 -18.31 8.63 3.95
CA TYR A 3 -17.05 7.91 4.12
C TYR A 3 -15.88 8.78 3.68
N TYR A 4 -14.70 8.48 4.22
CA TYR A 4 -13.46 9.19 3.93
C TYR A 4 -12.39 8.17 3.60
N TYR A 5 -11.79 8.33 2.43
CA TYR A 5 -10.82 7.40 1.86
C TYR A 5 -9.52 8.11 1.57
N VAL A 6 -8.42 7.52 2.05
CA VAL A 6 -7.06 7.91 1.69
C VAL A 6 -6.61 6.99 0.58
N VAL A 7 -6.62 7.47 -0.66
CA VAL A 7 -5.94 6.79 -1.76
C VAL A 7 -4.45 7.01 -1.55
N PHE A 8 -3.68 5.92 -1.53
CA PHE A 8 -2.22 5.96 -1.34
C PHE A 8 -1.45 5.31 -2.49
N SER A 9 -2.14 4.82 -3.51
CA SER A 9 -1.56 4.42 -4.79
C SER A 9 -2.67 4.36 -5.85
N PRO A 10 -2.46 4.87 -7.08
CA PRO A 10 -1.19 5.40 -7.60
C PRO A 10 -0.90 6.85 -7.17
N ILE A 11 -1.87 7.54 -6.58
CA ILE A 11 -1.73 8.92 -6.11
C ILE A 11 -2.02 9.00 -4.61
N GLU A 12 -1.51 10.05 -3.97
CA GLU A 12 -1.93 10.45 -2.63
C GLU A 12 -3.16 11.36 -2.72
N ALA A 13 -4.28 10.97 -2.10
CA ALA A 13 -5.47 11.83 -2.01
C ALA A 13 -6.36 11.48 -0.83
N LEU A 14 -6.95 12.50 -0.19
CA LEU A 14 -8.08 12.35 0.72
C LEU A 14 -9.38 12.65 -0.03
N ILE A 15 -10.29 11.69 -0.05
CA ILE A 15 -11.54 11.77 -0.82
C ILE A 15 -12.71 11.44 0.10
N ALA A 16 -13.70 12.33 0.16
CA ALA A 16 -15.00 12.06 0.74
C ALA A 16 -15.94 11.40 -0.28
N SER A 17 -16.75 10.44 0.15
CA SER A 17 -17.68 9.70 -0.71
C SER A 17 -18.93 9.27 0.04
N GLN A 18 -20.06 9.18 -0.66
CA GLN A 18 -21.25 8.49 -0.15
C GLN A 18 -21.29 7.00 -0.55
N LEU A 19 -20.31 6.53 -1.32
CA LEU A 19 -20.17 5.12 -1.69
C LEU A 19 -19.42 4.37 -0.60
N GLU A 20 -19.92 3.19 -0.25
CA GLU A 20 -19.21 2.23 0.59
C GLU A 20 -17.91 1.73 -0.08
N PRO A 21 -16.96 1.15 0.67
CA PRO A 21 -15.60 0.90 0.17
C PRO A 21 -15.55 0.08 -1.13
N LYS A 22 -16.34 -0.99 -1.25
CA LYS A 22 -16.39 -1.82 -2.47
C LYS A 22 -16.92 -1.04 -3.68
N MET A 23 -17.94 -0.20 -3.47
CA MET A 23 -18.52 0.63 -4.52
C MET A 23 -17.58 1.78 -4.90
N PHE A 24 -16.91 2.39 -3.92
CA PHE A 24 -15.90 3.41 -4.13
C PHE A 24 -14.71 2.86 -4.93
N GLY A 25 -14.13 1.75 -4.50
CA GLY A 25 -13.02 1.08 -5.20
C GLY A 25 -13.40 0.74 -6.64
N SER A 26 -14.56 0.13 -6.85
CA SER A 26 -15.06 -0.20 -8.20
C SER A 26 -15.29 1.03 -9.08
N TYR A 27 -15.75 2.16 -8.51
CA TYR A 27 -15.92 3.42 -9.21
C TYR A 27 -14.57 4.04 -9.60
N MET A 28 -13.63 4.10 -8.66
CA MET A 28 -12.30 4.70 -8.86
C MET A 28 -11.47 3.89 -9.86
N ALA A 29 -11.51 2.56 -9.80
CA ALA A 29 -10.73 1.69 -10.68
C ALA A 29 -11.19 1.77 -12.14
N ARG A 30 -12.50 1.87 -12.40
CA ARG A 30 -13.06 1.80 -13.76
C ARG A 30 -13.05 3.15 -14.49
N GLY A 31 -12.99 4.25 -13.74
CA GLY A 31 -13.06 5.61 -14.29
C GLY A 31 -14.36 5.94 -15.01
N SER A 32 -14.56 7.22 -15.33
CA SER A 32 -15.77 7.70 -16.03
C SER A 32 -15.76 7.43 -17.54
N LYS A 33 -14.61 7.03 -18.11
CA LYS A 33 -14.45 6.65 -19.53
C LYS A 33 -13.67 5.34 -19.61
N LYS A 34 -14.12 4.41 -20.46
CA LYS A 34 -13.65 3.01 -20.63
C LYS A 34 -12.14 2.80 -20.92
N GLY A 35 -11.26 3.81 -20.79
CA GLY A 35 -9.83 3.74 -21.07
C GLY A 35 -8.88 4.03 -19.91
N SER A 36 -9.38 4.38 -18.71
CA SER A 36 -8.56 4.73 -17.55
C SER A 36 -8.57 3.67 -16.44
N ALA A 37 -8.73 2.40 -16.82
CA ALA A 37 -8.83 1.32 -15.84
C ALA A 37 -7.51 1.13 -15.10
N GLU A 38 -7.47 1.44 -13.81
CA GLU A 38 -6.24 1.41 -13.01
C GLU A 38 -6.44 0.67 -11.69
N ARG A 39 -5.38 0.00 -11.25
CA ARG A 39 -5.30 -0.60 -9.92
C ARG A 39 -5.14 0.54 -8.93
N LEU A 40 -5.84 0.49 -7.79
CA LEU A 40 -5.63 1.45 -6.72
C LEU A 40 -5.64 0.77 -5.36
N MET A 41 -5.04 1.45 -4.39
CA MET A 41 -5.06 1.05 -3.00
C MET A 41 -5.48 2.24 -2.15
N PHE A 42 -6.36 1.99 -1.19
CA PHE A 42 -6.86 3.04 -0.31
C PHE A 42 -7.16 2.52 1.09
N ALA A 43 -7.16 3.42 2.07
CA ALA A 43 -7.59 3.14 3.44
C ALA A 43 -8.89 3.89 3.75
N GLU A 44 -9.80 3.29 4.50
CA GLU A 44 -10.89 4.03 5.15
C GLU A 44 -10.36 4.68 6.43
N ILE A 45 -10.78 5.92 6.68
CA ILE A 45 -10.46 6.64 7.91
C ILE A 45 -11.72 7.15 8.61
N THR A 46 -11.59 7.46 9.89
CA THR A 46 -12.54 8.32 10.62
C THR A 46 -12.38 9.78 10.16
N SER A 47 -13.15 10.71 10.75
CA SER A 47 -13.15 12.12 10.37
C SER A 47 -13.23 13.04 11.56
N GLY A 48 -12.97 14.33 11.36
CA GLY A 48 -13.12 15.36 12.40
C GLY A 48 -11.91 15.51 13.32
N PHE A 49 -10.78 14.89 12.98
CA PHE A 49 -9.51 15.09 13.67
C PHE A 49 -8.71 16.21 13.00
N GLY A 50 -7.91 16.93 13.79
CA GLY A 50 -7.03 18.00 13.31
C GLY A 50 -7.74 19.12 12.53
N GLU A 51 -6.97 20.04 11.97
CA GLU A 51 -7.47 21.21 11.24
C GLU A 51 -6.98 21.28 9.78
N TYR A 52 -6.13 20.33 9.35
CA TYR A 52 -5.54 20.35 8.01
C TYR A 52 -6.56 20.08 6.90
N PHE A 53 -7.57 19.25 7.16
CA PHE A 53 -8.62 18.91 6.19
C PHE A 53 -9.93 19.67 6.49
N ASP A 54 -10.56 20.23 5.47
CA ASP A 54 -11.86 20.91 5.62
C ASP A 54 -13.02 19.90 5.69
N TRP A 55 -13.21 19.34 6.89
CA TRP A 55 -14.27 18.36 7.18
C TRP A 55 -15.67 18.96 6.99
N ASP A 56 -15.86 20.25 7.23
CA ASP A 56 -17.17 20.87 7.08
C ASP A 56 -17.51 21.13 5.61
N TYR A 57 -16.52 21.45 4.78
CA TYR A 57 -16.67 21.42 3.32
C TYR A 57 -17.10 20.03 2.85
N ALA A 58 -16.49 18.96 3.35
CA ALA A 58 -16.88 17.59 3.03
C ALA A 58 -18.36 17.33 3.35
N LYS A 59 -18.81 17.66 4.57
CA LYS A 59 -20.21 17.50 4.99
C LYS A 59 -21.19 18.32 4.13
N ARG A 60 -20.83 19.55 3.75
CA ARG A 60 -21.68 20.44 2.95
C ARG A 60 -21.74 20.04 1.48
N LYS A 61 -20.64 19.51 0.92
CA LYS A 61 -20.50 19.31 -0.54
C LYS A 61 -20.53 17.85 -0.98
N CYS A 62 -20.32 16.90 -0.08
CA CYS A 62 -20.44 15.47 -0.35
C CYS A 62 -21.85 14.97 -0.05
N VAL A 63 -22.83 15.58 -0.72
CA VAL A 63 -24.25 15.31 -0.56
C VAL A 63 -24.84 14.78 -1.88
N SER A 64 -25.91 14.00 -1.77
CA SER A 64 -26.61 13.46 -2.93
C SER A 64 -27.13 14.60 -3.80
N ARG A 65 -27.19 14.35 -5.11
CA ARG A 65 -27.80 15.28 -6.06
C ARG A 65 -29.32 15.37 -5.84
N PRO A 66 -29.99 16.40 -6.38
CA PRO A 66 -31.45 16.53 -6.28
C PRO A 66 -32.23 15.32 -6.84
N ASP A 67 -31.63 14.58 -7.79
CA ASP A 67 -32.18 13.35 -8.37
C ASP A 67 -31.98 12.10 -7.49
N GLY A 68 -31.40 12.25 -6.30
CA GLY A 68 -31.10 11.15 -5.37
C GLY A 68 -29.77 10.44 -5.63
N THR A 69 -29.08 10.74 -6.73
CA THR A 69 -27.79 10.12 -7.07
C THR A 69 -26.75 10.46 -6.00
N LEU A 70 -26.08 9.42 -5.49
CA LEU A 70 -25.01 9.57 -4.50
C LEU A 70 -23.82 10.35 -5.07
N LYS A 71 -23.17 11.15 -4.23
CA LYS A 71 -21.87 11.74 -4.54
C LYS A 71 -20.80 10.66 -4.47
N HIS A 72 -20.20 10.35 -5.61
CA HIS A 72 -19.20 9.29 -5.70
C HIS A 72 -17.82 9.70 -5.17
N SER A 73 -17.42 10.95 -5.37
CA SER A 73 -16.13 11.45 -4.91
C SER A 73 -16.14 12.97 -4.74
N LEU A 74 -15.47 13.44 -3.70
CA LEU A 74 -15.14 14.84 -3.44
C LEU A 74 -13.73 14.89 -2.84
N TYR A 75 -12.77 15.43 -3.58
CA TYR A 75 -11.39 15.55 -3.11
C TYR A 75 -11.29 16.65 -2.04
N LEU A 76 -10.62 16.34 -0.94
CA LEU A 76 -10.32 17.25 0.16
C LEU A 76 -8.85 17.66 0.18
N SER A 77 -7.96 16.77 -0.25
CA SER A 77 -6.54 17.04 -0.46
C SER A 77 -5.94 16.03 -1.44
N ILE A 78 -4.86 16.43 -2.11
CA ILE A 78 -4.07 15.60 -3.04
C ILE A 78 -2.57 15.59 -2.67
N TYR A 79 -2.22 16.09 -1.49
CA TYR A 79 -0.83 16.23 -1.05
C TYR A 79 -0.71 16.29 0.48
N ARG A 80 0.34 15.66 1.02
CA ARG A 80 0.66 15.60 2.45
C ARG A 80 -0.51 15.02 3.27
N VAL A 81 -1.23 14.08 2.70
CA VAL A 81 -2.42 13.51 3.32
C VAL A 81 -2.00 12.65 4.51
N ILE A 82 -1.15 11.64 4.28
CA ILE A 82 -0.87 10.62 5.31
C ILE A 82 -0.16 11.19 6.53
N GLU A 83 0.64 12.24 6.36
CA GLU A 83 1.34 12.89 7.46
C GLU A 83 0.42 13.67 8.40
N HIS A 84 -0.74 14.09 7.90
CA HIS A 84 -1.76 14.81 8.67
C HIS A 84 -2.83 13.88 9.28
N ILE A 85 -2.68 12.55 9.14
CA ILE A 85 -3.59 11.57 9.70
C ILE A 85 -2.95 10.90 10.93
N PRO A 86 -3.56 10.95 12.12
CA PRO A 86 -3.14 10.14 13.26
C PRO A 86 -3.40 8.65 13.01
N LEU A 87 -2.51 7.76 13.48
CA LEU A 87 -2.61 6.32 13.17
C LEU A 87 -3.90 5.66 13.68
N ASP A 88 -4.44 6.12 14.80
CA ASP A 88 -5.68 5.61 15.39
C ASP A 88 -6.95 5.98 14.60
N GLN A 89 -6.82 6.81 13.55
CA GLN A 89 -7.92 7.17 12.66
C GLN A 89 -8.04 6.23 11.46
N TYR A 90 -7.03 5.39 11.20
CA TYR A 90 -7.10 4.38 10.14
C TYR A 90 -8.01 3.22 10.55
N LYS A 91 -8.85 2.80 9.62
CA LYS A 91 -9.64 1.57 9.70
C LYS A 91 -8.99 0.52 8.82
N ASP A 92 -9.74 -0.09 7.92
CA ASP A 92 -9.27 -1.12 6.99
C ASP A 92 -8.63 -0.50 5.74
N ILE A 93 -7.80 -1.30 5.07
CA ILE A 93 -7.29 -0.98 3.75
C ILE A 93 -7.94 -1.86 2.68
N TYR A 94 -7.92 -1.37 1.45
CA TYR A 94 -8.63 -1.97 0.33
C TYR A 94 -7.71 -2.03 -0.89
N LEU A 95 -7.56 -3.24 -1.44
CA LEU A 95 -6.78 -3.51 -2.64
C LEU A 95 -7.73 -3.70 -3.81
N VAL A 96 -7.66 -2.82 -4.80
CA VAL A 96 -8.60 -2.82 -5.93
C VAL A 96 -7.89 -3.22 -7.21
N ASN A 97 -8.42 -4.20 -7.94
CA ASN A 97 -7.94 -4.56 -9.28
C ASN A 97 -8.52 -3.63 -10.35
N LYS A 98 -7.95 -3.65 -11.56
CA LYS A 98 -8.39 -2.82 -12.70
C LYS A 98 -9.85 -3.05 -13.11
N ASP A 99 -10.40 -4.24 -12.85
CA ASP A 99 -11.80 -4.57 -13.09
C ASP A 99 -12.76 -4.04 -12.01
N GLY A 100 -12.23 -3.45 -10.93
CA GLY A 100 -12.97 -2.93 -9.79
C GLY A 100 -13.28 -3.95 -8.70
N SER A 101 -12.82 -5.20 -8.82
CA SER A 101 -12.87 -6.15 -7.70
C SER A 101 -12.01 -5.61 -6.55
N THR A 102 -12.54 -5.68 -5.32
CA THR A 102 -11.92 -5.07 -4.13
C THR A 102 -11.76 -6.11 -3.03
N LEU A 103 -10.54 -6.25 -2.50
CA LEU A 103 -10.23 -7.03 -1.31
C LEU A 103 -10.09 -6.09 -0.11
N ARG A 104 -10.70 -6.44 1.02
CA ARG A 104 -10.56 -5.74 2.30
C ARG A 104 -9.48 -6.44 3.14
N LEU A 105 -8.56 -5.67 3.69
CA LEU A 105 -7.60 -6.13 4.71
C LEU A 105 -7.90 -5.42 6.03
N SER A 106 -8.16 -6.21 7.07
CA SER A 106 -8.42 -5.70 8.41
C SER A 106 -7.11 -5.56 9.18
N GLN A 107 -7.05 -4.61 10.11
CA GLN A 107 -5.87 -4.42 10.96
C GLN A 107 -5.67 -5.63 11.89
N GLU A 108 -4.41 -6.05 12.07
CA GLU A 108 -3.99 -7.00 13.09
C GLU A 108 -2.84 -6.44 13.94
N PRO A 109 -2.59 -7.02 15.14
CA PRO A 109 -1.36 -6.74 15.88
C PRO A 109 -0.12 -7.00 15.02
N TYR A 110 0.86 -6.10 15.09
CA TYR A 110 2.12 -6.25 14.36
C TYR A 110 2.80 -7.58 14.72
N LYS A 111 3.21 -8.32 13.68
CA LYS A 111 3.97 -9.57 13.79
C LYS A 111 5.35 -9.35 13.16
N LYS A 112 6.40 -9.80 13.85
CA LYS A 112 7.73 -9.82 13.26
C LYS A 112 7.78 -10.88 12.14
N PRO A 113 8.57 -10.65 11.07
CA PRO A 113 8.82 -11.68 10.07
C PRO A 113 9.41 -12.94 10.73
N THR A 114 8.80 -14.10 10.52
CA THR A 114 9.24 -15.36 11.15
C THR A 114 10.52 -15.92 10.53
N ASN A 115 10.77 -15.64 9.25
CA ASN A 115 11.91 -16.16 8.50
C ASN A 115 12.92 -15.05 8.16
N TRP A 116 13.38 -14.26 9.14
CA TRP A 116 14.30 -13.15 8.86
C TRP A 116 15.67 -13.65 8.39
N GLY A 117 16.00 -13.40 7.12
CA GLY A 117 17.24 -13.89 6.47
C GLY A 117 18.36 -12.84 6.44
N GLY A 118 18.27 -11.83 7.31
CA GLY A 118 19.19 -10.69 7.34
C GLY A 118 18.83 -9.55 6.38
N TYR A 119 17.79 -9.69 5.57
CA TYR A 119 17.29 -8.62 4.70
C TYR A 119 15.80 -8.75 4.41
N GLY A 120 15.20 -7.64 4.00
CA GLY A 120 13.84 -7.54 3.47
C GLY A 120 13.80 -6.71 2.19
N LEU A 121 12.81 -7.00 1.35
CA LEU A 121 12.48 -6.24 0.16
C LEU A 121 11.18 -5.47 0.43
N TYR A 122 11.15 -4.19 0.10
CA TYR A 122 10.03 -3.32 0.46
C TYR A 122 9.61 -2.45 -0.70
N LYS A 123 8.30 -2.40 -0.95
CA LYS A 123 7.70 -1.41 -1.82
C LYS A 123 7.08 -0.33 -0.97
N GLU A 124 7.62 0.88 -1.06
CA GLU A 124 7.05 2.08 -0.48
C GLU A 124 5.95 2.60 -1.41
N HIS A 125 4.78 2.94 -0.89
CA HIS A 125 3.62 3.38 -1.66
C HIS A 125 3.27 4.85 -1.46
N CYS A 126 3.57 5.45 -0.31
CA CYS A 126 3.25 6.84 -0.03
C CYS A 126 4.11 7.33 1.16
N PRO A 127 4.68 8.55 1.14
CA PRO A 127 4.52 9.60 0.12
C PRO A 127 5.54 9.48 -1.03
N VAL A 128 6.41 8.49 -0.95
CA VAL A 128 7.41 8.14 -1.95
C VAL A 128 7.15 6.73 -2.45
N HIS A 129 7.69 6.42 -3.63
CA HIS A 129 7.35 5.19 -4.36
C HIS A 129 8.51 4.26 -4.74
N PRO A 130 9.69 4.24 -4.06
CA PRO A 130 10.76 3.33 -4.44
C PRO A 130 10.45 1.87 -4.08
N PHE A 131 11.12 0.97 -4.78
CA PHE A 131 11.36 -0.40 -4.36
C PHE A 131 12.79 -0.50 -3.80
N ILE A 132 12.93 -1.02 -2.58
CA ILE A 132 14.20 -1.01 -1.84
C ILE A 132 14.54 -2.38 -1.24
N ALA A 133 15.83 -2.62 -1.04
CA ALA A 133 16.35 -3.62 -0.12
C ALA A 133 16.75 -2.95 1.20
N SER A 134 16.59 -3.67 2.32
CA SER A 134 16.95 -3.20 3.66
C SER A 134 17.43 -4.35 4.54
N SER A 135 18.40 -4.08 5.42
CA SER A 135 18.82 -5.01 6.49
C SER A 135 17.94 -4.94 7.75
N LEU A 136 16.91 -4.09 7.74
CA LEU A 136 15.97 -3.89 8.85
C LEU A 136 14.60 -4.52 8.61
N GLU A 137 14.04 -5.15 9.66
CA GLU A 137 12.65 -5.59 9.74
C GLU A 137 11.65 -4.42 9.56
N PRO A 138 10.37 -4.66 9.18
CA PRO A 138 9.44 -3.60 8.81
C PRO A 138 9.31 -2.46 9.84
N LYS A 139 9.19 -2.79 11.13
CA LYS A 139 9.06 -1.77 12.18
C LYS A 139 10.34 -0.96 12.36
N ALA A 140 11.51 -1.61 12.31
CA ALA A 140 12.79 -0.95 12.42
C ALA A 140 13.10 -0.09 11.19
N LEU A 141 12.73 -0.57 9.99
CA LEU A 141 12.81 0.19 8.75
C LEU A 141 11.96 1.47 8.83
N ALA A 142 10.72 1.35 9.29
CA ALA A 142 9.85 2.51 9.44
C ALA A 142 10.43 3.55 10.42
N ASP A 143 10.93 3.10 11.59
CA ASP A 143 11.59 3.97 12.57
C ASP A 143 12.84 4.65 11.98
N TYR A 144 13.64 3.91 11.21
CA TYR A 144 14.84 4.39 10.51
C TYR A 144 14.54 5.39 9.38
N ILE A 145 13.36 5.31 8.75
CA ILE A 145 12.92 6.26 7.72
C ILE A 145 12.35 7.54 8.34
N ILE A 146 11.61 7.42 9.45
CA ILE A 146 10.84 8.53 10.02
C ILE A 146 11.63 9.31 11.07
N ASN A 147 12.32 8.60 11.98
CA ASN A 147 12.82 9.19 13.23
C ASN A 147 14.35 9.33 13.29
N ASP A 148 15.08 8.89 12.29
CA ASP A 148 16.53 9.05 12.24
C ASP A 148 16.91 10.53 12.03
N THR A 149 17.43 11.16 13.08
CA THR A 149 17.80 12.57 13.10
C THR A 149 19.16 12.88 12.49
N GLU A 150 20.02 11.87 12.28
CA GLU A 150 21.33 12.06 11.65
C GLU A 150 21.20 12.15 10.13
N LYS A 151 20.15 11.55 9.58
CA LYS A 151 19.82 11.64 8.17
C LYS A 151 19.20 12.95 7.75
N LYS A 152 19.49 13.33 6.51
CA LYS A 152 18.91 14.50 5.83
C LYS A 152 17.62 14.20 5.05
N ILE A 153 17.32 12.93 4.81
CA ILE A 153 16.19 12.50 3.97
C ILE A 153 15.30 11.59 4.80
N THR A 154 14.19 12.16 5.26
CA THR A 154 13.17 11.49 6.07
C THR A 154 11.78 11.88 5.58
N VAL A 155 10.78 11.07 5.93
CA VAL A 155 9.36 11.38 5.73
C VAL A 155 8.63 11.27 7.06
N PRO A 156 7.60 12.10 7.32
CA PRO A 156 6.89 12.11 8.61
C PRO A 156 5.98 10.90 8.84
N ALA A 157 5.55 10.23 7.76
CA ALA A 157 4.76 9.01 7.77
C ALA A 157 5.06 8.21 6.49
N ILE A 158 4.82 6.90 6.51
CA ILE A 158 5.03 6.03 5.35
C ILE A 158 4.00 4.91 5.28
N ILE A 159 3.56 4.59 4.06
CA ILE A 159 2.78 3.38 3.74
C ILE A 159 3.62 2.50 2.82
N PHE A 160 3.81 1.24 3.18
CA PHE A 160 4.65 0.30 2.42
C PHE A 160 4.19 -1.14 2.63
N ASN A 161 4.66 -2.07 1.79
CA ASN A 161 4.51 -3.52 2.01
C ASN A 161 5.86 -4.21 1.87
N ASP A 162 5.98 -5.38 2.49
CA ASP A 162 7.08 -6.30 2.24
C ASP A 162 6.82 -7.15 0.99
N VAL A 163 7.91 -7.46 0.30
CA VAL A 163 7.90 -8.18 -0.97
C VAL A 163 8.47 -9.58 -0.79
N THR A 164 7.80 -10.56 -1.38
CA THR A 164 8.15 -11.98 -1.31
C THR A 164 9.61 -12.18 -1.70
N ARG A 165 10.35 -12.84 -0.81
CA ARG A 165 11.73 -13.25 -1.07
C ARG A 165 11.73 -14.49 -1.95
N ILE A 166 12.60 -14.47 -2.94
CA ILE A 166 12.76 -15.56 -3.89
C ILE A 166 14.05 -16.29 -3.60
N ASN A 167 14.03 -17.61 -3.71
CA ASN A 167 15.26 -18.37 -3.83
C ASN A 167 15.86 -18.09 -5.21
N PHE A 168 16.91 -17.28 -5.25
CA PHE A 168 17.59 -16.90 -6.49
C PHE A 168 18.35 -18.08 -7.13
N ASP A 169 18.67 -19.12 -6.33
CA ASP A 169 19.38 -20.33 -6.77
C ASP A 169 18.44 -21.36 -7.41
N GLU A 170 17.17 -21.38 -7.00
CA GLU A 170 16.14 -22.32 -7.46
C GLU A 170 15.01 -21.59 -8.21
N LYS A 171 15.36 -21.04 -9.39
CA LYS A 171 14.45 -20.21 -10.20
C LYS A 171 13.13 -20.89 -10.59
N GLU A 172 13.11 -22.23 -10.63
CA GLU A 172 11.95 -23.03 -11.03
C GLU A 172 10.91 -23.22 -9.91
N GLU A 173 11.26 -23.01 -8.63
CA GLU A 173 10.37 -23.28 -7.47
C GLU A 173 9.80 -22.02 -6.81
N THR A 174 9.91 -20.87 -7.47
CA THR A 174 9.65 -19.55 -6.86
C THR A 174 8.16 -19.19 -6.77
N GLY A 175 7.27 -20.03 -7.33
CA GLY A 175 5.84 -19.73 -7.45
C GLY A 175 5.55 -18.61 -8.45
N ASN A 176 4.31 -18.09 -8.45
CA ASN A 176 3.96 -16.98 -9.33
C ASN A 176 4.33 -15.64 -8.70
N ILE A 177 5.56 -15.23 -8.95
CA ILE A 177 6.19 -13.98 -8.49
C ILE A 177 6.04 -12.83 -9.50
N GLY A 178 5.24 -13.04 -10.54
CA GLY A 178 5.10 -12.12 -11.67
C GLY A 178 6.40 -11.88 -12.45
N SER A 179 6.33 -11.00 -13.45
CA SER A 179 7.49 -10.67 -14.32
C SER A 179 8.49 -9.70 -13.69
N MET A 180 8.31 -9.35 -12.41
CA MET A 180 9.15 -8.40 -11.67
C MET A 180 10.60 -8.86 -11.63
N PHE A 181 10.80 -10.11 -11.22
CA PHE A 181 12.13 -10.67 -10.98
C PHE A 181 12.79 -11.15 -12.28
N GLU A 182 12.01 -11.36 -13.35
CA GLU A 182 12.55 -11.85 -14.62
C GLU A 182 13.40 -10.81 -15.36
N ARG A 183 13.16 -9.51 -15.16
CA ARG A 183 13.81 -8.45 -15.95
C ARG A 183 15.11 -7.92 -15.38
N ASP A 184 15.23 -7.85 -14.05
CA ASP A 184 16.33 -7.14 -13.38
C ASP A 184 16.93 -7.95 -12.20
N LEU A 185 16.91 -9.29 -12.28
CA LEU A 185 17.28 -10.17 -11.15
C LEU A 185 18.69 -9.92 -10.62
N GLU A 186 19.67 -9.77 -11.52
CA GLU A 186 21.08 -9.55 -11.18
C GLU A 186 21.24 -8.27 -10.35
N HIS A 187 20.59 -7.18 -10.78
CA HIS A 187 20.60 -5.91 -10.04
C HIS A 187 19.92 -6.02 -8.67
N VAL A 188 18.83 -6.78 -8.57
CA VAL A 188 18.18 -7.06 -7.26
C VAL A 188 19.15 -7.80 -6.34
N ILE A 189 19.84 -8.83 -6.82
CA ILE A 189 20.81 -9.61 -6.05
C ILE A 189 21.98 -8.73 -5.59
N GLU A 190 22.53 -7.89 -6.49
CA GLU A 190 23.58 -6.92 -6.15
C GLU A 190 23.14 -5.97 -5.03
N CYS A 191 21.92 -5.44 -5.12
CA CYS A 191 21.37 -4.56 -4.08
C CYS A 191 21.17 -5.29 -2.73
N ILE A 192 20.77 -6.56 -2.76
CA ILE A 192 20.63 -7.39 -1.55
C ILE A 192 22.00 -7.65 -0.93
N ASN A 193 23.00 -8.04 -1.71
CA ASN A 193 24.35 -8.27 -1.20
C ASN A 193 24.95 -6.99 -0.61
N GLU A 194 24.72 -5.82 -1.22
CA GLU A 194 25.16 -4.55 -0.65
C GLU A 194 24.63 -4.28 0.77
N VAL A 195 23.36 -4.58 1.06
CA VAL A 195 22.79 -4.35 2.41
C VAL A 195 23.12 -5.45 3.41
N LYS A 196 23.51 -6.64 2.93
CA LYS A 196 23.93 -7.76 3.77
C LYS A 196 25.40 -7.68 4.17
N ASP A 197 26.26 -7.31 3.23
CA ASP A 197 27.72 -7.43 3.39
C ASP A 197 28.37 -6.16 3.98
N LYS A 198 27.67 -5.02 3.90
CA LYS A 198 28.18 -3.72 4.38
C LYS A 198 27.39 -3.23 5.58
N GLU A 199 28.02 -3.25 6.75
CA GLU A 199 27.37 -2.83 8.01
C GLU A 199 26.86 -1.38 8.00
N ASP A 200 27.53 -0.48 7.25
CA ASP A 200 27.12 0.92 7.09
C ASP A 200 25.95 1.10 6.11
N LYS A 201 25.58 0.05 5.37
CA LYS A 201 24.57 0.11 4.31
C LYS A 201 23.25 -0.51 4.74
N ILE A 202 22.44 0.29 5.43
CA ILE A 202 21.14 -0.17 5.93
C ILE A 202 20.08 -0.35 4.83
N THR A 203 20.04 0.57 3.85
CA THR A 203 19.06 0.51 2.74
C THR A 203 19.69 0.80 1.38
N LYS A 204 19.11 0.21 0.33
CA LYS A 204 19.50 0.41 -1.07
C LYS A 204 18.25 0.48 -1.95
N THR A 205 18.14 1.54 -2.75
CA THR A 205 17.09 1.65 -3.76
C THR A 205 17.39 0.72 -4.94
N ILE A 206 16.45 -0.17 -5.24
CA ILE A 206 16.49 -1.08 -6.38
C ILE A 206 15.89 -0.39 -7.60
N ASP A 207 14.66 0.14 -7.47
CA ASP A 207 13.93 0.80 -8.56
C ASP A 207 13.18 2.02 -8.03
N ARG A 208 13.25 3.15 -8.75
CA ARG A 208 12.56 4.40 -8.40
C ARG A 208 11.17 4.52 -9.03
N SER A 209 10.86 3.72 -10.05
CA SER A 209 9.65 3.79 -10.87
C SER A 209 8.86 2.48 -10.83
N PHE A 210 8.86 1.83 -9.67
CA PHE A 210 8.38 0.47 -9.50
C PHE A 210 6.85 0.32 -9.57
N ASP A 211 6.07 1.40 -9.46
CA ASP A 211 4.61 1.34 -9.47
C ASP A 211 4.04 0.66 -10.73
N SER A 212 4.69 0.86 -11.88
CA SER A 212 4.32 0.23 -13.14
C SER A 212 4.55 -1.29 -13.18
N LYS A 213 5.45 -1.80 -12.34
CA LYS A 213 5.85 -3.22 -12.24
C LYS A 213 5.14 -3.96 -11.09
N PHE A 214 4.65 -3.24 -10.08
CA PHE A 214 4.05 -3.85 -8.89
C PHE A 214 2.76 -4.61 -9.20
N THR A 215 2.70 -5.85 -8.73
CA THR A 215 1.49 -6.70 -8.70
C THR A 215 1.18 -7.13 -7.27
N TYR A 216 -0.04 -7.61 -6.99
CA TYR A 216 -0.38 -8.09 -5.65
C TYR A 216 0.24 -9.46 -5.30
N GLN A 217 0.78 -10.17 -6.29
CA GLN A 217 1.34 -11.53 -6.14
C GLN A 217 2.65 -11.55 -5.34
N ILE A 218 3.38 -10.43 -5.38
CA ILE A 218 4.68 -10.29 -4.74
C ILE A 218 4.57 -9.78 -3.30
N ILE A 219 3.36 -9.63 -2.74
CA ILE A 219 3.19 -9.24 -1.34
C ILE A 219 3.51 -10.46 -0.46
N ASP A 220 4.42 -10.29 0.49
CA ASP A 220 4.80 -11.36 1.44
C ASP A 220 3.81 -11.41 2.61
N THR A 221 4.01 -10.59 3.63
CA THR A 221 3.17 -10.64 4.83
C THR A 221 2.01 -9.64 4.81
N GLY A 222 2.19 -8.46 4.22
CA GLY A 222 1.11 -7.48 4.10
C GLY A 222 1.58 -6.03 4.08
N PHE A 223 0.68 -5.13 4.43
CA PHE A 223 0.92 -3.69 4.40
C PHE A 223 1.16 -3.12 5.78
N TYR A 224 1.91 -2.02 5.80
CA TYR A 224 2.32 -1.28 6.96
C TYR A 224 2.00 0.20 6.77
N ILE A 225 1.47 0.84 7.83
CA ILE A 225 1.29 2.29 7.91
C ILE A 225 2.02 2.75 9.16
N ALA A 226 3.03 3.60 9.01
CA ALA A 226 3.86 4.05 10.13
C ALA A 226 3.93 5.57 10.23
N LYS A 227 3.99 6.04 11.48
CA LYS A 227 4.13 7.45 11.85
C LYS A 227 4.68 7.55 13.26
N GLY A 228 5.65 8.44 13.48
CA GLY A 228 6.41 8.47 14.72
C GLY A 228 7.01 7.09 14.99
N LYS A 229 6.89 6.58 16.23
CA LYS A 229 7.43 5.26 16.64
C LYS A 229 6.44 4.09 16.50
N SER A 230 5.27 4.34 15.92
CA SER A 230 4.17 3.39 15.83
C SER A 230 3.94 2.90 14.40
N ILE A 231 3.43 1.68 14.28
CA ILE A 231 3.16 1.01 13.02
C ILE A 231 1.84 0.24 13.12
N LEU A 232 1.01 0.34 12.09
CA LEU A 232 -0.17 -0.50 11.87
C LEU A 232 0.21 -1.61 10.90
N PHE A 233 -0.44 -2.77 11.04
CA PHE A 233 -0.20 -3.94 10.20
C PHE A 233 -1.51 -4.46 9.61
N TYR A 234 -1.50 -4.74 8.32
CA TYR A 234 -2.63 -5.24 7.54
C TYR A 234 -2.19 -6.49 6.78
N PRO A 235 -2.38 -7.69 7.35
CA PRO A 235 -1.88 -8.92 6.77
C PRO A 235 -2.58 -9.25 5.45
N MET A 236 -1.81 -9.80 4.52
CA MET A 236 -2.34 -10.41 3.31
C MET A 236 -2.94 -11.78 3.66
N PRO A 237 -4.17 -12.10 3.23
CA PRO A 237 -4.75 -13.43 3.47
C PRO A 237 -3.98 -14.49 2.69
N SER A 238 -3.91 -15.71 3.23
CA SER A 238 -3.24 -16.82 2.54
C SER A 238 -3.93 -17.16 1.22
N ARG A 239 -3.21 -17.84 0.34
CA ARG A 239 -3.74 -18.29 -0.96
C ARG A 239 -5.00 -19.16 -0.78
N GLU A 240 -5.06 -19.98 0.25
CA GLU A 240 -6.21 -20.83 0.60
C GLU A 240 -7.42 -19.97 1.00
N VAL A 241 -7.21 -19.00 1.90
CA VAL A 241 -8.26 -18.07 2.34
C VAL A 241 -8.78 -17.24 1.17
N LEU A 242 -7.91 -16.80 0.27
CA LEU A 242 -8.32 -16.07 -0.94
C LEU A 242 -9.15 -16.96 -1.87
N LYS A 243 -8.80 -18.24 -2.05
CA LYS A 243 -9.60 -19.17 -2.88
C LYS A 243 -11.00 -19.39 -2.31
N GLU A 244 -11.12 -19.44 -0.98
CA GLU A 244 -12.40 -19.70 -0.30
C GLU A 244 -13.28 -18.44 -0.25
N LEU A 245 -12.72 -17.30 0.16
CA LEU A 245 -13.49 -16.11 0.52
C LEU A 245 -13.45 -14.99 -0.53
N ASN A 246 -12.43 -14.97 -1.40
CA ASN A 246 -12.17 -13.85 -2.33
C ASN A 246 -11.68 -14.33 -3.71
N TYR A 247 -12.28 -15.41 -4.24
CA TYR A 247 -11.80 -16.10 -5.44
C TYR A 247 -11.68 -15.16 -6.65
N ASP A 248 -12.73 -14.39 -6.96
CA ASP A 248 -12.75 -13.52 -8.14
C ASP A 248 -11.67 -12.42 -8.07
N TRP A 249 -11.46 -11.86 -6.87
CA TRP A 249 -10.40 -10.89 -6.65
C TRP A 249 -9.02 -11.53 -6.84
N GLY A 250 -8.79 -12.71 -6.23
CA GLY A 250 -7.52 -13.43 -6.32
C GLY A 250 -7.18 -13.85 -7.74
N LYS A 251 -8.20 -14.26 -8.52
CA LYS A 251 -8.06 -14.57 -9.95
C LYS A 251 -7.69 -13.32 -10.75
N SER A 252 -8.39 -12.21 -10.54
CA SER A 252 -8.12 -10.93 -11.24
C SER A 252 -6.74 -10.35 -10.89
N ALA A 253 -6.30 -10.56 -9.65
CA ALA A 253 -4.97 -10.20 -9.15
C ALA A 253 -3.86 -11.19 -9.56
N ASN A 254 -4.17 -12.23 -10.35
CA ASN A 254 -3.26 -13.30 -10.77
C ASN A 254 -2.60 -14.07 -9.59
N ILE A 255 -3.24 -14.15 -8.42
CA ILE A 255 -2.68 -14.86 -7.26
C ILE A 255 -2.62 -16.38 -7.48
N PHE A 256 -3.51 -16.91 -8.33
CA PHE A 256 -3.68 -18.35 -8.52
C PHE A 256 -3.05 -18.92 -9.80
N SER A 257 -2.62 -18.05 -10.72
CA SER A 257 -1.93 -18.47 -11.93
C SER A 257 -0.52 -18.97 -11.64
#